data_AF-A0A935RIX7-F1
#
_entry.id   AF-A0A935RIX7-F1
#
_cell.length_a   1.000
_cell.length_b   1.000
_cell.length_c   1.000
_cell.angle_alpha   90.00
_cell.angle_beta   90.00
_cell.angle_gamma   90.00
#
_symmetry.space_group_name_H-M   'P 1'
#
loop_
_entity.id
_entity.type
_entity.pdbx_description
1 polymer ?
#
loop_
_entity_poly.entity_id
_entity_poly.type
_entity_poly.pdbx_seq_one_letter_code
_entity_poly.pdbx_strand_id
1 'polypeptide(L)'
;MEAVLIWMTMFGLGGLSVWFYLRQFRKRRTSDSERLKQNQDLGMDRPVGQYPLIDAAACIGCGTCVAACPEHDVLGIVMGRAIVINGARCIGHGKCAEACPVGAIKIGLGDITKRDDIPVLTTRGETTVPGIWIAGELSGYALINNAVSQGQAVMDAIAGARGPRLEGPSEIVDVIIVGAGPAGMSAGLVAAERGLTCVILDQQGAGGTILQYPRRKLVMVQPVVIPRLGRLPKHEYLKEDLLEIWEQLHKDYGLDIRIGPRVTGVKGKRGDFTVETTAGNWRARHVLLALGRRGSPRRLNVPGEDLPKVAYKLIDAEAYKGRRVLVVGGGDSAVEAAMGLAHQDGCTVTLSYRKPELMRIKQRNAERFGELVAAGRIDFRGDTNVKTIQAERVVLDGPSGPIVLPNDEVFILAGGVPPFGLLRDIGVAFGGDQNDTERLDVAKAGGMHPSLTVVGGPPVA
;
A
#
# COMPACT_ATOMS: atom_id res chain seq x y z
N MET A 1 63.98 -0.76 14.04
CA MET A 1 62.95 -0.97 15.10
C MET A 1 61.64 -0.27 14.78
N GLU A 2 61.67 0.99 14.33
CA GLU A 2 60.46 1.78 14.04
C GLU A 2 59.50 1.12 13.04
N ALA A 3 60.02 0.60 11.91
CA ALA A 3 59.20 -0.09 10.91
C ALA A 3 58.46 -1.32 11.49
N VAL A 4 59.13 -2.10 12.35
CA VAL A 4 58.52 -3.29 12.99
C VAL A 4 57.44 -2.88 13.97
N LEU A 5 57.63 -1.78 14.71
CA LEU A 5 56.60 -1.22 15.60
C LEU A 5 55.38 -0.72 14.83
N ILE A 6 55.57 -0.07 13.68
CA ILE A 6 54.47 0.41 12.82
C ILE A 6 53.66 -0.76 12.26
N TRP A 7 54.31 -1.81 11.77
CA TRP A 7 53.60 -3.00 11.29
C TRP A 7 52.87 -3.73 12.43
N MET A 8 53.49 -3.91 13.59
CA MET A 8 52.83 -4.55 14.75
C MET A 8 51.61 -3.76 15.25
N THR A 9 51.70 -2.43 15.29
CA THR A 9 50.56 -1.59 15.66
C THR A 9 49.44 -1.63 14.62
N MET A 10 49.77 -1.59 13.32
CA MET A 10 48.78 -1.69 12.25
C MET A 10 48.06 -3.06 12.25
N PHE A 11 48.80 -4.16 12.36
CA PHE A 11 48.21 -5.51 12.48
C PHE A 11 47.43 -5.69 13.78
N GLY A 12 47.91 -5.12 14.90
CA GLY A 12 47.20 -5.12 16.17
C GLY A 12 45.84 -4.41 16.09
N LEU A 13 45.81 -3.20 15.53
CA LEU A 13 44.58 -2.43 15.32
C LEU A 13 43.64 -3.10 14.31
N GLY A 14 44.19 -3.64 13.21
CA GLY A 14 43.43 -4.41 12.22
C GLY A 14 42.81 -5.68 12.83
N GLY A 15 43.59 -6.45 13.58
CA GLY A 15 43.14 -7.65 14.28
C GLY A 15 42.07 -7.34 15.34
N LEU A 16 42.24 -6.26 16.11
CA LEU A 16 41.24 -5.82 17.08
C LEU A 16 39.92 -5.43 16.42
N SER A 17 40.00 -4.71 15.28
CA SER A 17 38.83 -4.30 14.50
C SER A 17 38.08 -5.51 13.93
N VAL A 18 38.82 -6.48 13.36
CA VAL A 18 38.25 -7.75 12.86
C VAL A 18 37.64 -8.55 14.00
N TRP A 19 38.30 -8.64 15.16
CA TRP A 19 37.79 -9.35 16.32
C TRP A 19 36.49 -8.74 16.84
N PHE A 20 36.42 -7.41 16.98
CA PHE A 20 35.21 -6.72 17.42
C PHE A 20 34.06 -6.91 16.43
N TYR A 21 34.36 -6.80 15.12
CA TYR A 21 33.41 -7.10 14.06
C TYR A 21 32.88 -8.54 14.15
N LEU A 22 33.75 -9.55 14.24
CA LEU A 22 33.35 -10.96 14.35
C LEU A 22 32.55 -11.24 15.62
N ARG A 23 32.90 -10.62 16.75
CA ARG A 23 32.17 -10.75 18.01
C ARG A 23 30.77 -10.13 17.91
N GLN A 24 30.65 -8.92 17.36
CA GLN A 24 29.35 -8.29 17.13
C GLN A 24 28.51 -9.08 16.13
N PHE A 25 29.12 -9.58 15.05
CA PHE A 25 28.47 -10.39 14.04
C PHE A 25 27.91 -11.70 14.62
N ARG A 26 28.70 -12.41 15.44
CA ARG A 26 28.25 -13.60 16.17
C ARG A 26 27.06 -13.29 17.08
N LYS A 27 27.14 -12.22 17.88
CA LYS A 27 26.07 -11.83 18.81
C LYS A 27 24.76 -11.50 18.05
N ARG A 28 24.86 -10.77 16.94
CA ARG A 28 23.70 -10.47 16.07
C ARG A 28 23.08 -11.74 15.50
N ARG A 29 23.89 -12.67 14.97
CA ARG A 29 23.39 -13.94 14.42
C ARG A 29 22.62 -14.77 15.44
N THR A 30 23.10 -14.84 16.69
CA THR A 30 22.38 -15.56 17.75
C THR A 30 21.04 -14.88 18.04
N SER A 31 21.04 -13.56 18.20
CA SER A 31 19.81 -12.80 18.47
C SER A 31 18.79 -12.90 17.32
N ASP A 32 19.22 -12.78 16.07
CA ASP A 32 18.35 -12.90 14.89
C ASP A 32 17.73 -14.30 14.78
N SER A 33 18.50 -15.35 15.14
CA SER A 33 18.00 -16.73 15.15
C SER A 33 16.95 -16.96 16.25
N GLU A 34 17.16 -16.38 17.44
CA GLU A 34 16.18 -16.43 18.54
C GLU A 34 14.88 -15.71 18.16
N ARG A 35 14.99 -14.52 17.56
CA ARG A 35 13.83 -13.76 17.07
C ARG A 35 13.09 -14.46 15.96
N LEU A 36 13.80 -15.07 15.00
CA LEU A 36 13.17 -15.88 13.96
C LEU A 36 12.34 -17.00 14.59
N LYS A 37 12.91 -17.74 15.54
CA LYS A 37 12.20 -18.83 16.23
C LYS A 37 10.95 -18.31 16.96
N GLN A 38 11.08 -17.22 17.71
CA GLN A 38 9.95 -16.60 18.40
C GLN A 38 8.83 -16.17 17.43
N ASN A 39 9.19 -15.55 16.31
CA ASN A 39 8.19 -15.12 15.32
C ASN A 39 7.59 -16.29 14.54
N GLN A 40 8.34 -17.38 14.33
CA GLN A 40 7.82 -18.64 13.79
C GLN A 40 6.75 -19.24 14.69
N ASP A 41 7.00 -19.29 16.00
CA ASP A 41 6.04 -19.77 17.00
C ASP A 41 4.74 -18.92 16.98
N LEU A 42 4.86 -17.63 16.64
CA LEU A 42 3.74 -16.70 16.52
C LEU A 42 3.15 -16.62 15.09
N GLY A 43 3.68 -17.38 14.13
CA GLY A 43 3.28 -17.36 12.72
C GLY A 43 3.51 -16.02 12.02
N MET A 44 4.39 -15.17 12.53
CA MET A 44 4.71 -13.85 12.02
C MET A 44 5.86 -13.83 11.01
N ASP A 45 6.60 -14.94 10.87
CA ASP A 45 7.67 -15.11 9.89
C ASP A 45 7.15 -15.22 8.45
N ARG A 46 5.89 -15.65 8.27
CA ARG A 46 5.23 -15.84 6.97
C ARG A 46 4.27 -14.68 6.65
N PRO A 47 4.69 -13.70 5.84
CA PRO A 47 3.82 -12.61 5.44
C PRO A 47 2.80 -13.07 4.41
N VAL A 48 1.58 -12.57 4.53
CA VAL A 48 0.46 -12.79 3.59
C VAL A 48 0.41 -11.69 2.50
N GLY A 49 1.24 -10.66 2.65
CA GLY A 49 1.31 -9.48 1.76
C GLY A 49 2.60 -9.42 0.95
N GLN A 50 3.02 -8.20 0.59
CA GLN A 50 4.32 -8.01 -0.05
C GLN A 50 5.46 -8.24 0.93
N TYR A 51 6.50 -8.94 0.50
CA TYR A 51 7.66 -9.22 1.32
C TYR A 51 8.93 -9.51 0.50
N PRO A 52 10.12 -9.52 1.13
CA PRO A 52 11.37 -9.83 0.46
C PRO A 52 11.48 -11.34 0.19
N LEU A 53 11.53 -11.70 -1.08
CA LEU A 53 11.98 -13.01 -1.57
C LEU A 53 13.49 -12.98 -1.69
N ILE A 54 14.17 -13.89 -1.00
CA ILE A 54 15.64 -13.90 -0.90
C ILE A 54 16.18 -15.16 -1.56
N ASP A 55 16.99 -14.98 -2.60
CA ASP A 55 17.77 -16.04 -3.20
C ASP A 55 18.93 -16.39 -2.26
N ALA A 56 18.76 -17.49 -1.53
CA ALA A 56 19.76 -17.99 -0.59
C ALA A 56 21.05 -18.43 -1.29
N ALA A 57 21.05 -18.78 -2.59
CA ALA A 57 22.27 -19.12 -3.31
C ALA A 57 23.08 -17.85 -3.61
N ALA A 58 22.44 -16.79 -4.08
CA ALA A 58 23.07 -15.52 -4.41
C ALA A 58 23.45 -14.65 -3.19
N CYS A 59 22.77 -14.82 -2.04
CA CYS A 59 22.92 -13.92 -0.89
C CYS A 59 24.28 -14.02 -0.17
N ILE A 60 25.16 -13.02 -0.25
CA ILE A 60 26.48 -13.05 0.43
C ILE A 60 26.46 -12.78 1.95
N GLY A 61 25.29 -12.62 2.58
CA GLY A 61 25.19 -12.48 4.03
C GLY A 61 25.73 -11.17 4.63
N CYS A 62 25.94 -10.14 3.80
CA CYS A 62 26.57 -8.87 4.21
C CYS A 62 25.74 -8.01 5.18
N GLY A 63 24.43 -8.24 5.30
CA GLY A 63 23.57 -7.52 6.23
C GLY A 63 23.14 -6.12 5.79
N THR A 64 23.55 -5.63 4.62
CA THR A 64 23.15 -4.30 4.11
C THR A 64 21.62 -4.16 4.02
N CYS A 65 20.93 -5.21 3.59
CA CYS A 65 19.48 -5.25 3.52
C CYS A 65 18.79 -5.11 4.89
N VAL A 66 19.39 -5.67 5.95
CA VAL A 66 18.90 -5.57 7.33
C VAL A 66 19.03 -4.13 7.82
N ALA A 67 20.20 -3.51 7.58
CA ALA A 67 20.45 -2.12 7.97
C ALA A 67 19.60 -1.12 7.19
N ALA A 68 19.29 -1.40 5.92
CA ALA A 68 18.51 -0.52 5.05
C ALA A 68 17.00 -0.53 5.35
N CYS A 69 16.50 -1.48 6.14
CA CYS A 69 15.07 -1.61 6.43
C CYS A 69 14.63 -0.60 7.52
N PRO A 70 13.79 0.41 7.19
CA PRO A 70 13.33 1.42 8.14
C PRO A 70 12.27 0.91 9.13
N GLU A 71 11.60 -0.21 8.81
CA GLU A 71 10.63 -0.82 9.73
C GLU A 71 11.32 -1.58 10.86
N HIS A 72 12.62 -1.90 10.68
CA HIS A 72 13.46 -2.71 11.56
C HIS A 72 12.88 -4.09 11.85
N ASP A 73 13.73 -5.04 12.26
CA ASP A 73 13.31 -6.38 12.68
C ASP A 73 12.56 -7.21 11.63
N VAL A 74 12.48 -6.77 10.37
CA VAL A 74 11.87 -7.55 9.27
C VAL A 74 12.81 -8.62 8.76
N LEU A 75 14.09 -8.26 8.59
CA LEU A 75 15.16 -9.09 8.06
C LEU A 75 16.23 -9.32 9.14
N GLY A 76 16.83 -10.50 9.15
CA GLY A 76 17.97 -10.84 9.99
C GLY A 76 19.00 -11.67 9.23
N ILE A 77 20.21 -11.80 9.78
CA ILE A 77 21.23 -12.70 9.23
C ILE A 77 21.24 -14.00 10.03
N VAL A 78 20.69 -15.05 9.44
CA VAL A 78 20.59 -16.38 10.02
C VAL A 78 21.39 -17.34 9.16
N MET A 79 22.25 -18.15 9.79
CA MET A 79 23.16 -19.06 9.08
C MET A 79 24.02 -18.40 7.98
N GLY A 80 24.33 -17.10 8.11
CA GLY A 80 25.14 -16.36 7.14
C GLY A 80 24.38 -15.93 5.89
N ARG A 81 23.05 -16.07 5.86
CA ARG A 81 22.19 -15.57 4.78
C ARG A 81 21.16 -14.61 5.37
N ALA A 82 20.67 -13.69 4.54
CA ALA A 82 19.53 -12.87 4.93
C ALA A 82 18.26 -13.74 4.94
N ILE A 83 17.47 -13.61 6.00
CA ILE A 83 16.19 -14.31 6.17
C ILE A 83 15.14 -13.30 6.67
N VAL A 84 13.89 -13.47 6.25
CA VAL A 84 12.75 -12.74 6.80
C VAL A 84 12.46 -13.32 8.19
N ILE A 85 12.72 -12.52 9.23
CA ILE A 85 12.52 -12.92 10.63
C ILE A 85 11.17 -12.43 11.17
N ASN A 86 10.61 -11.35 10.61
CA ASN A 86 9.28 -10.84 10.96
C ASN A 86 8.59 -10.29 9.70
N GLY A 87 7.94 -11.18 8.96
CA GLY A 87 7.21 -10.82 7.75
C GLY A 87 6.02 -9.90 8.03
N ALA A 88 5.37 -10.03 9.19
CA ALA A 88 4.20 -9.23 9.55
C ALA A 88 4.51 -7.71 9.64
N ARG A 89 5.77 -7.34 9.89
CA ARG A 89 6.24 -5.94 9.90
C ARG A 89 6.62 -5.42 8.52
N CYS A 90 6.73 -6.27 7.51
CA CYS A 90 7.11 -5.84 6.18
C CYS A 90 5.98 -5.05 5.52
N ILE A 91 6.31 -3.85 5.02
CA ILE A 91 5.40 -3.02 4.22
C ILE A 91 5.73 -3.04 2.72
N GLY A 92 6.66 -3.90 2.28
CA GLY A 92 7.01 -4.05 0.87
C GLY A 92 7.84 -2.90 0.24
N HIS A 93 8.34 -1.93 1.00
CA HIS A 93 8.98 -0.70 0.48
C HIS A 93 10.24 -0.87 -0.40
N GLY A 94 10.78 -2.08 -0.60
CA GLY A 94 11.83 -2.35 -1.58
C GLY A 94 13.28 -1.94 -1.25
N LYS A 95 13.53 -1.08 -0.26
CA LYS A 95 14.91 -0.66 0.12
C LYS A 95 15.88 -1.83 0.37
N CYS A 96 15.40 -2.97 0.87
CA CYS A 96 16.25 -4.15 1.04
C CYS A 96 16.72 -4.77 -0.28
N ALA A 97 15.87 -4.72 -1.32
CA ALA A 97 16.20 -5.17 -2.67
C ALA A 97 17.21 -4.21 -3.33
N GLU A 98 16.96 -2.90 -3.23
CA GLU A 98 17.85 -1.87 -3.77
C GLU A 98 19.24 -1.88 -3.10
N ALA A 99 19.29 -2.05 -1.78
CA ALA A 99 20.54 -2.06 -1.04
C ALA A 99 21.33 -3.37 -1.19
N CYS A 100 20.78 -4.38 -1.88
CA CYS A 100 21.45 -5.67 -2.05
C CYS A 100 22.54 -5.56 -3.14
N PRO A 101 23.84 -5.66 -2.79
CA PRO A 101 24.93 -5.46 -3.76
C PRO A 101 25.01 -6.58 -4.81
N VAL A 102 24.35 -7.71 -4.55
CA VAL A 102 24.36 -8.91 -5.40
C VAL A 102 22.98 -9.20 -6.01
N GLY A 103 22.00 -8.31 -5.82
CA GLY A 103 20.66 -8.48 -6.39
C GLY A 103 19.89 -9.72 -5.89
N ALA A 104 20.27 -10.28 -4.73
CA ALA A 104 19.69 -11.52 -4.19
C ALA A 104 18.27 -11.34 -3.61
N ILE A 105 17.72 -10.12 -3.61
CA ILE A 105 16.43 -9.82 -2.97
C ILE A 105 15.49 -9.21 -4.01
N LYS A 106 14.28 -9.76 -4.09
CA LYS A 106 13.16 -9.20 -4.85
C LYS A 106 11.98 -8.97 -3.93
N ILE A 107 11.15 -7.96 -4.20
CA ILE A 107 9.87 -7.82 -3.49
C ILE A 107 8.82 -8.62 -4.24
N GLY A 108 8.34 -9.68 -3.59
CA GLY A 108 7.27 -10.54 -4.09
C GLY A 108 6.02 -10.43 -3.23
N LEU A 109 5.03 -11.25 -3.58
CA LEU A 109 3.88 -11.53 -2.72
C LEU A 109 4.14 -12.83 -1.98
N GLY A 110 3.70 -12.90 -0.71
CA GLY A 110 3.70 -14.10 0.13
C GLY A 110 2.86 -15.24 -0.42
N ASP A 111 2.71 -16.26 0.43
CA ASP A 111 1.72 -17.30 0.21
C ASP A 111 0.32 -16.68 0.18
N ILE A 112 -0.18 -16.48 -1.04
CA ILE A 112 -1.54 -16.00 -1.30
C ILE A 112 -2.49 -17.15 -1.64
N THR A 113 -2.07 -18.41 -1.56
CA THR A 113 -2.98 -19.55 -1.83
C THR A 113 -4.19 -19.52 -0.89
N LYS A 114 -3.99 -18.96 0.31
CA LYS A 114 -5.03 -18.74 1.33
C LYS A 114 -5.75 -17.41 1.23
N ARG A 115 -5.44 -16.57 0.22
CA ARG A 115 -6.05 -15.25 0.02
C ARG A 115 -7.20 -15.36 -0.98
N ASP A 116 -8.41 -15.34 -0.45
CA ASP A 116 -9.68 -15.31 -1.18
C ASP A 116 -10.06 -13.89 -1.68
N ASP A 117 -9.21 -12.90 -1.43
CA ASP A 117 -9.41 -11.49 -1.74
C ASP A 117 -8.49 -10.97 -2.86
N ILE A 118 -7.81 -11.88 -3.57
CA ILE A 118 -7.00 -11.59 -4.76
C ILE A 118 -7.75 -12.05 -6.02
N PRO A 119 -8.02 -11.17 -6.99
CA PRO A 119 -8.59 -11.55 -8.27
C PRO A 119 -7.70 -12.51 -9.06
N VAL A 120 -8.30 -13.44 -9.79
CA VAL A 120 -7.59 -14.30 -10.74
C VAL A 120 -7.25 -13.48 -11.98
N LEU A 121 -5.94 -13.32 -12.24
CA LEU A 121 -5.41 -12.51 -13.34
C LEU A 121 -4.47 -13.32 -14.22
N THR A 122 -4.41 -12.96 -15.50
CA THR A 122 -3.32 -13.36 -16.40
C THR A 122 -2.04 -12.58 -16.08
N THR A 123 -0.90 -13.01 -16.66
CA THR A 123 0.38 -12.27 -16.57
C THR A 123 0.32 -10.85 -17.14
N ARG A 124 -0.70 -10.52 -17.93
CA ARG A 124 -0.93 -9.18 -18.49
C ARG A 124 -2.03 -8.39 -17.77
N GLY A 125 -2.64 -8.97 -16.73
CA GLY A 125 -3.57 -8.27 -15.85
C GLY A 125 -5.02 -8.35 -16.32
N GLU A 126 -5.29 -9.19 -17.31
CA GLU A 126 -6.66 -9.50 -17.72
C GLU A 126 -7.34 -10.40 -16.68
N THR A 127 -8.59 -10.11 -16.36
CA THR A 127 -9.40 -10.90 -15.43
C THR A 127 -9.99 -12.14 -16.08
N THR A 128 -10.74 -12.93 -15.32
CA THR A 128 -11.56 -14.03 -15.86
C THR A 128 -12.69 -13.55 -16.79
N VAL A 129 -12.97 -12.25 -16.86
CA VAL A 129 -13.91 -11.67 -17.82
C VAL A 129 -13.10 -11.04 -18.97
N PRO A 130 -13.10 -11.64 -20.17
CA PRO A 130 -12.30 -11.15 -21.30
C PRO A 130 -12.61 -9.70 -21.64
N GLY A 131 -11.59 -8.85 -21.75
CA GLY A 131 -11.69 -7.42 -22.04
C GLY A 131 -11.77 -6.52 -20.79
N ILE A 132 -11.86 -7.11 -19.59
CA ILE A 132 -11.76 -6.42 -18.31
C ILE A 132 -10.40 -6.71 -17.68
N TRP A 133 -9.72 -5.64 -17.28
CA TRP A 133 -8.34 -5.66 -16.79
C TRP A 133 -8.26 -5.06 -15.39
N ILE A 134 -7.23 -5.43 -14.63
CA ILE A 134 -6.97 -4.90 -13.28
C ILE A 134 -5.52 -4.41 -13.20
N ALA A 135 -5.34 -3.21 -12.61
CA ALA A 135 -4.02 -2.67 -12.27
C ALA A 135 -4.03 -2.02 -10.89
N GLY A 136 -2.84 -1.89 -10.30
CA GLY A 136 -2.64 -1.30 -8.98
C GLY A 136 -2.99 -2.24 -7.84
N GLU A 137 -3.43 -1.66 -6.73
CA GLU A 137 -3.57 -2.35 -5.44
C GLU A 137 -4.53 -3.56 -5.47
N LEU A 138 -5.50 -3.55 -6.39
CA LEU A 138 -6.41 -4.68 -6.61
C LEU A 138 -5.69 -5.99 -6.95
N SER A 139 -4.54 -5.91 -7.62
CA SER A 139 -3.69 -7.07 -7.95
C SER A 139 -2.95 -7.66 -6.74
N GLY A 140 -3.08 -7.04 -5.56
CA GLY A 140 -2.36 -7.43 -4.34
C GLY A 140 -1.10 -6.61 -4.06
N TYR A 141 -0.65 -5.78 -5.01
CA TYR A 141 0.57 -4.98 -4.86
C TYR A 141 0.27 -3.54 -4.40
N ALA A 142 0.53 -3.24 -3.13
CA ALA A 142 0.24 -1.94 -2.51
C ALA A 142 1.46 -0.99 -2.52
N LEU A 143 1.87 -0.52 -3.72
CA LEU A 143 2.89 0.53 -3.87
C LEU A 143 2.60 1.41 -5.08
N ILE A 144 2.95 2.70 -4.99
CA ILE A 144 2.81 3.66 -6.11
C ILE A 144 3.61 3.19 -7.34
N ASN A 145 4.85 2.74 -7.13
CA ASN A 145 5.69 2.23 -8.22
C ASN A 145 5.02 1.07 -8.98
N ASN A 146 4.52 0.08 -8.24
CA ASN A 146 3.82 -1.06 -8.83
C ASN A 146 2.54 -0.60 -9.52
N ALA A 147 1.75 0.27 -8.89
CA ALA A 147 0.53 0.80 -9.49
C ALA A 147 0.80 1.48 -10.84
N VAL A 148 1.79 2.38 -10.88
CA VAL A 148 2.20 3.07 -12.10
C VAL A 148 2.67 2.08 -13.17
N SER A 149 3.55 1.14 -12.82
CA SER A 149 4.13 0.19 -13.76
C SER A 149 3.10 -0.79 -14.32
N GLN A 150 2.20 -1.30 -13.47
CA GLN A 150 1.10 -2.16 -13.88
C GLN A 150 0.12 -1.42 -14.79
N GLY A 151 -0.16 -0.14 -14.51
CA GLY A 151 -0.98 0.70 -15.38
C GLY A 151 -0.42 0.81 -16.80
N GLN A 152 0.90 1.00 -16.93
CA GLN A 152 1.57 1.03 -18.24
C GLN A 152 1.46 -0.33 -18.94
N ALA A 153 1.82 -1.40 -18.25
CA ALA A 153 1.84 -2.75 -18.79
C ALA A 153 0.47 -3.21 -19.33
N VAL A 154 -0.58 -2.96 -18.55
CA VAL A 154 -1.95 -3.31 -18.94
C VAL A 154 -2.38 -2.49 -20.14
N MET A 155 -2.05 -1.20 -20.18
CA MET A 155 -2.43 -0.36 -21.32
C MET A 155 -1.70 -0.75 -22.61
N ASP A 156 -0.42 -1.13 -22.51
CA ASP A 156 0.32 -1.69 -23.65
C ASP A 156 -0.29 -3.01 -24.14
N ALA A 157 -0.75 -3.88 -23.23
CA ALA A 157 -1.46 -5.10 -23.59
C ALA A 157 -2.81 -4.81 -24.30
N ILE A 158 -3.56 -3.81 -23.84
CA ILE A 158 -4.80 -3.34 -24.48
C ILE A 158 -4.50 -2.79 -25.88
N ALA A 159 -3.48 -1.95 -26.01
CA ALA A 159 -3.07 -1.39 -27.29
C ALA A 159 -2.64 -2.47 -28.29
N GLY A 160 -1.92 -3.50 -27.81
CA GLY A 160 -1.51 -4.65 -28.64
C GLY A 160 -2.65 -5.60 -29.01
N ALA A 161 -3.75 -5.61 -28.25
CA ALA A 161 -4.95 -6.40 -28.54
C ALA A 161 -5.93 -5.69 -29.49
N ARG A 162 -5.60 -4.47 -29.93
CA ARG A 162 -6.48 -3.64 -30.77
C ARG A 162 -6.67 -4.26 -32.16
N GLY A 163 -7.93 -4.44 -32.56
CA GLY A 163 -8.31 -4.72 -33.96
C GLY A 163 -8.20 -3.47 -34.85
N PRO A 164 -8.57 -3.54 -36.14
CA PRO A 164 -8.56 -2.38 -37.03
C PRO A 164 -9.41 -1.23 -36.47
N ARG A 165 -8.90 0.00 -36.58
CA ARG A 165 -9.59 1.22 -36.15
C ARG A 165 -10.87 1.37 -36.97
N LEU A 166 -12.03 1.42 -36.31
CA LEU A 166 -13.26 1.84 -36.98
C LEU A 166 -13.17 3.34 -37.25
N GLU A 167 -13.46 3.76 -38.48
CA GLU A 167 -13.49 5.18 -38.87
C GLU A 167 -14.77 5.84 -38.34
N GLY A 168 -14.63 7.06 -37.81
CA GLY A 168 -15.73 7.90 -37.31
C GLY A 168 -15.78 8.06 -35.77
N PRO A 169 -16.46 9.11 -35.25
CA PRO A 169 -16.74 9.23 -33.83
C PRO A 169 -17.67 8.08 -33.40
N SER A 170 -17.12 7.12 -32.68
CA SER A 170 -17.86 6.02 -32.08
C SER A 170 -18.32 6.44 -30.68
N GLU A 171 -19.61 6.23 -30.34
CA GLU A 171 -20.11 6.35 -28.96
C GLU A 171 -19.35 5.43 -27.98
N ILE A 172 -18.64 4.44 -28.51
CA ILE A 172 -17.83 3.47 -27.78
C ILE A 172 -16.37 3.89 -27.86
N VAL A 173 -15.75 4.19 -26.72
CA VAL A 173 -14.31 4.48 -26.63
C VAL A 173 -13.48 3.19 -26.62
N ASP A 174 -12.19 3.28 -26.93
CA ASP A 174 -11.28 2.12 -26.91
C ASP A 174 -11.16 1.56 -25.48
N VAL A 175 -11.03 2.44 -24.48
CA VAL A 175 -10.89 2.03 -23.07
C VAL A 175 -11.56 3.02 -22.10
N ILE A 176 -12.26 2.48 -21.11
CA ILE A 176 -12.62 3.22 -19.89
C ILE A 176 -11.72 2.77 -18.74
N ILE A 177 -11.11 3.73 -18.06
CA ILE A 177 -10.31 3.50 -16.86
C ILE A 177 -11.14 3.90 -15.64
N VAL A 178 -11.36 2.97 -14.72
CA VAL A 178 -12.09 3.21 -13.48
C VAL A 178 -11.11 3.46 -12.34
N GLY A 179 -10.97 4.72 -11.94
CA GLY A 179 -10.08 5.20 -10.88
C GLY A 179 -8.93 6.06 -11.41
N ALA A 180 -8.82 7.29 -10.91
CA ALA A 180 -7.78 8.27 -11.25
C ALA A 180 -6.63 8.28 -10.21
N GLY A 181 -6.31 7.11 -9.65
CA GLY A 181 -5.10 6.91 -8.85
C GLY A 181 -3.84 6.71 -9.72
N PRO A 182 -2.66 6.49 -9.11
CA PRO A 182 -1.40 6.34 -9.85
C PRO A 182 -1.43 5.29 -10.98
N ALA A 183 -2.14 4.17 -10.79
CA ALA A 183 -2.31 3.16 -11.84
C ALA A 183 -3.14 3.67 -13.03
N GLY A 184 -4.29 4.29 -12.76
CA GLY A 184 -5.17 4.79 -13.81
C GLY A 184 -4.61 6.01 -14.53
N MET A 185 -3.95 6.92 -13.80
CA MET A 185 -3.26 8.07 -14.39
C MET A 185 -2.13 7.63 -15.31
N SER A 186 -1.29 6.69 -14.86
CA SER A 186 -0.21 6.11 -15.66
C SER A 186 -0.74 5.40 -16.92
N ALA A 187 -1.81 4.60 -16.77
CA ALA A 187 -2.47 3.96 -17.89
C ALA A 187 -3.06 4.97 -18.88
N GLY A 188 -3.65 6.07 -18.39
CA GLY A 188 -4.17 7.16 -19.24
C GLY A 188 -3.09 7.83 -20.08
N LEU A 189 -1.91 8.08 -19.49
CA LEU A 189 -0.76 8.63 -20.23
C LEU A 189 -0.30 7.69 -21.35
N VAL A 190 -0.21 6.38 -21.08
CA VAL A 190 0.11 5.39 -22.12
C VAL A 190 -0.99 5.29 -23.17
N ALA A 191 -2.27 5.38 -22.77
CA ALA A 191 -3.38 5.36 -23.72
C ALA A 191 -3.28 6.53 -24.71
N ALA A 192 -2.94 7.73 -24.22
CA ALA A 192 -2.69 8.91 -25.04
C ALA A 192 -1.47 8.71 -25.97
N GLU A 193 -0.36 8.14 -25.48
CA GLU A 193 0.81 7.77 -26.29
C GLU A 193 0.50 6.80 -27.42
N ARG A 194 -0.39 5.85 -27.17
CA ARG A 194 -0.81 4.82 -28.13
C ARG A 194 -1.96 5.28 -29.04
N GLY A 195 -2.44 6.52 -28.89
CA GLY A 195 -3.54 7.06 -29.69
C GLY A 195 -4.86 6.31 -29.48
N LEU A 196 -5.12 5.85 -28.25
CA LEU A 196 -6.39 5.24 -27.85
C LEU A 196 -7.37 6.31 -27.37
N THR A 197 -8.63 6.17 -27.76
CA THR A 197 -9.72 6.95 -27.15
C THR A 197 -9.98 6.43 -25.74
N CYS A 198 -9.74 7.28 -24.73
CA CYS A 198 -9.74 6.88 -23.33
C CYS A 198 -10.50 7.89 -22.47
N VAL A 199 -11.33 7.39 -21.56
CA VAL A 199 -11.97 8.20 -20.50
C VAL A 199 -11.62 7.61 -19.14
N ILE A 200 -11.20 8.45 -18.21
CA ILE A 200 -10.93 8.09 -16.82
C ILE A 200 -12.11 8.54 -15.96
N LEU A 201 -12.76 7.60 -15.29
CA LEU A 201 -13.88 7.87 -14.38
C LEU A 201 -13.40 7.78 -12.93
N ASP A 202 -13.57 8.84 -12.14
CA ASP A 202 -13.26 8.83 -10.72
C ASP A 202 -14.28 9.64 -9.90
N GLN A 203 -14.66 9.11 -8.75
CA GLN A 203 -15.67 9.72 -7.89
C GLN A 203 -15.13 10.92 -7.06
N GLN A 204 -13.81 11.10 -6.95
CA GLN A 204 -13.16 12.12 -6.10
C GLN A 204 -12.17 13.00 -6.87
N GLY A 205 -11.50 12.47 -7.88
CA GLY A 205 -10.56 13.19 -8.73
C GLY A 205 -9.16 12.57 -8.80
N ALA A 206 -8.25 13.30 -9.45
CA ALA A 206 -6.88 12.84 -9.69
C ALA A 206 -6.08 12.64 -8.39
N GLY A 207 -5.27 11.58 -8.36
CA GLY A 207 -4.42 11.19 -7.24
C GLY A 207 -4.99 10.04 -6.39
N GLY A 208 -6.26 9.67 -6.57
CA GLY A 208 -6.89 8.52 -5.91
C GLY A 208 -6.71 8.55 -4.38
N THR A 209 -6.18 7.46 -3.80
CA THR A 209 -5.96 7.36 -2.34
C THR A 209 -5.07 8.48 -1.79
N ILE A 210 -4.10 8.99 -2.56
CA ILE A 210 -3.18 10.04 -2.11
C ILE A 210 -3.96 11.34 -1.83
N LEU A 211 -4.96 11.66 -2.65
CA LEU A 211 -5.82 12.83 -2.47
C LEU A 211 -6.53 12.84 -1.10
N GLN A 212 -6.80 11.65 -0.55
CA GLN A 212 -7.51 11.47 0.71
C GLN A 212 -6.62 11.50 1.95
N TYR A 213 -5.31 11.62 1.80
CA TYR A 213 -4.40 11.72 2.94
C TYR A 213 -4.55 13.05 3.69
N PRO A 214 -4.20 13.09 5.00
CA PRO A 214 -4.08 14.34 5.73
C PRO A 214 -3.12 15.33 5.04
N ARG A 215 -3.34 16.63 5.26
CA ARG A 215 -2.49 17.71 4.77
C ARG A 215 -1.05 17.53 5.26
N ARG A 216 -0.07 17.80 4.40
CA ARG A 216 1.38 17.65 4.68
C ARG A 216 1.79 16.21 5.05
N LYS A 217 0.99 15.20 4.70
CA LYS A 217 1.41 13.81 4.89
C LYS A 217 2.64 13.51 4.02
N LEU A 218 3.69 12.99 4.65
CA LEU A 218 4.82 12.40 3.94
C LEU A 218 4.42 11.05 3.36
N VAL A 219 4.53 10.93 2.05
CA VAL A 219 4.21 9.73 1.28
C VAL A 219 5.51 9.07 0.84
N MET A 220 5.68 7.80 1.19
CA MET A 220 6.80 7.00 0.70
C MET A 220 6.53 6.55 -0.73
N VAL A 221 7.50 6.80 -1.61
CA VAL A 221 7.43 6.46 -3.03
C VAL A 221 8.74 5.77 -3.39
N GLN A 222 8.68 4.53 -3.84
CA GLN A 222 9.86 3.91 -4.45
C GLN A 222 10.12 4.60 -5.80
N PRO A 223 11.39 4.85 -6.18
CA PRO A 223 11.71 5.43 -7.48
C PRO A 223 10.98 4.71 -8.60
N VAL A 224 10.29 5.49 -9.43
CA VAL A 224 9.42 5.01 -10.49
C VAL A 224 9.58 5.87 -11.72
N VAL A 225 9.49 5.27 -12.90
CA VAL A 225 9.44 5.97 -14.17
C VAL A 225 7.98 6.21 -14.53
N ILE A 226 7.59 7.48 -14.60
CA ILE A 226 6.26 7.88 -15.06
C ILE A 226 6.37 8.23 -16.55
N PRO A 227 5.44 7.74 -17.41
CA PRO A 227 5.42 8.08 -18.82
C PRO A 227 5.38 9.59 -18.97
N ARG A 228 6.10 10.13 -19.97
CA ARG A 228 6.17 11.57 -20.26
C ARG A 228 6.80 12.50 -19.21
N LEU A 229 7.05 12.02 -17.99
CA LEU A 229 7.77 12.78 -16.94
C LEU A 229 9.22 12.31 -16.77
N GLY A 230 9.44 10.99 -16.84
CA GLY A 230 10.70 10.36 -16.48
C GLY A 230 10.75 9.83 -15.05
N ARG A 231 11.95 9.67 -14.50
CA ARG A 231 12.16 9.05 -13.18
C ARG A 231 11.86 10.03 -12.05
N LEU A 232 10.99 9.64 -11.13
CA LEU A 232 10.84 10.30 -9.83
C LEU A 232 11.99 9.87 -8.90
N PRO A 233 12.90 10.78 -8.50
CA PRO A 233 14.14 10.40 -7.83
C PRO A 233 14.04 10.31 -6.31
N LYS A 234 13.11 11.05 -5.68
CA LYS A 234 12.98 11.08 -4.22
C LYS A 234 12.23 9.84 -3.72
N HIS A 235 12.55 9.45 -2.48
CA HIS A 235 11.91 8.32 -1.78
C HIS A 235 10.71 8.74 -0.94
N GLU A 236 10.58 10.03 -0.68
CA GLU A 236 9.55 10.65 0.13
C GLU A 236 9.14 11.97 -0.52
N TYR A 237 7.83 12.20 -0.56
CA TYR A 237 7.24 13.44 -1.06
C TYR A 237 6.15 13.90 -0.11
N LEU A 238 5.88 15.19 -0.05
CA LEU A 238 4.64 15.66 0.54
C LEU A 238 3.48 15.24 -0.38
N LYS A 239 2.33 14.95 0.24
CA LYS A 239 1.08 14.68 -0.47
C LYS A 239 0.82 15.72 -1.55
N GLU A 240 0.95 17.00 -1.21
CA GLU A 240 0.66 18.12 -2.10
C GLU A 240 1.59 18.13 -3.32
N ASP A 241 2.89 17.93 -3.14
CA ASP A 241 3.86 17.83 -4.23
C ASP A 241 3.52 16.71 -5.22
N LEU A 242 3.09 15.54 -4.71
CA LEU A 242 2.67 14.44 -5.57
C LEU A 242 1.40 14.75 -6.35
N LEU A 243 0.42 15.42 -5.72
CA LEU A 243 -0.81 15.80 -6.39
C LEU A 243 -0.55 16.86 -7.48
N GLU A 244 0.37 17.78 -7.24
CA GLU A 244 0.78 18.77 -8.23
C GLU A 244 1.39 18.11 -9.46
N ILE A 245 2.25 17.10 -9.28
CA ILE A 245 2.80 16.31 -10.40
C ILE A 245 1.67 15.66 -11.21
N TRP A 246 0.69 15.02 -10.57
CA TRP A 246 -0.43 14.37 -11.27
C TRP A 246 -1.34 15.37 -11.99
N GLU A 247 -1.58 16.53 -11.37
CA GLU A 247 -2.38 17.61 -11.94
C GLU A 247 -1.69 18.24 -13.15
N GLN A 248 -0.38 18.40 -13.10
CA GLN A 248 0.42 18.92 -14.21
C GLN A 248 0.40 17.93 -15.39
N LEU A 249 0.59 16.64 -15.13
CA LEU A 249 0.47 15.59 -16.15
C LEU A 249 -0.93 15.51 -16.78
N HIS A 250 -1.98 15.69 -15.97
CA HIS A 250 -3.34 15.77 -16.49
C HIS A 250 -3.49 16.93 -17.49
N LYS A 251 -3.02 18.13 -17.11
CA LYS A 251 -3.12 19.34 -17.95
C LYS A 251 -2.27 19.24 -19.22
N ASP A 252 -1.01 18.86 -19.08
CA ASP A 252 -0.05 18.84 -20.19
C ASP A 252 -0.41 17.82 -21.28
N TYR A 253 -1.05 16.72 -20.89
CA TYR A 253 -1.41 15.62 -21.79
C TYR A 253 -2.92 15.52 -22.08
N GLY A 254 -3.73 16.44 -21.56
CA GLY A 254 -5.17 16.53 -21.86
C GLY A 254 -5.95 15.25 -21.54
N LEU A 255 -5.64 14.59 -20.41
CA LEU A 255 -6.33 13.36 -20.01
C LEU A 255 -7.83 13.65 -19.76
N ASP A 256 -8.74 12.89 -20.38
CA ASP A 256 -10.18 13.06 -20.14
C ASP A 256 -10.58 12.41 -18.80
N ILE A 257 -10.49 13.18 -17.71
CA ILE A 257 -10.88 12.75 -16.36
C ILE A 257 -12.27 13.30 -16.00
N ARG A 258 -13.23 12.40 -15.83
CA ARG A 258 -14.59 12.74 -15.36
C ARG A 258 -14.67 12.54 -13.85
N ILE A 259 -14.71 13.66 -13.13
CA ILE A 259 -14.77 13.71 -11.67
C ILE A 259 -16.23 13.73 -11.21
N GLY A 260 -16.58 12.88 -10.24
CA GLY A 260 -17.91 12.80 -9.65
C GLY A 260 -18.64 11.48 -9.91
N PRO A 261 -18.68 10.95 -11.16
CA PRO A 261 -19.30 9.67 -11.45
C PRO A 261 -18.68 8.53 -10.63
N ARG A 262 -19.47 7.95 -9.72
CA ARG A 262 -19.15 6.66 -9.09
C ARG A 262 -19.60 5.53 -10.01
N VAL A 263 -18.66 4.67 -10.41
CA VAL A 263 -18.95 3.41 -11.13
C VAL A 263 -19.62 2.42 -10.19
N THR A 264 -20.74 1.86 -10.63
CA THR A 264 -21.58 0.91 -9.86
C THR A 264 -21.66 -0.46 -10.50
N GLY A 265 -21.27 -0.61 -11.76
CA GLY A 265 -21.32 -1.88 -12.47
C GLY A 265 -20.65 -1.84 -13.84
N VAL A 266 -20.35 -3.02 -14.38
CA VAL A 266 -19.90 -3.20 -15.77
C VAL A 266 -20.67 -4.39 -16.34
N LYS A 267 -21.34 -4.18 -17.48
CA LYS A 267 -22.11 -5.20 -18.20
C LYS A 267 -21.64 -5.31 -19.64
N GLY A 268 -21.95 -6.43 -20.29
CA GLY A 268 -21.63 -6.67 -21.70
C GLY A 268 -20.45 -7.63 -21.88
N LYS A 269 -19.74 -7.49 -23.00
CA LYS A 269 -18.66 -8.39 -23.41
C LYS A 269 -17.55 -7.60 -24.10
N ARG A 270 -16.36 -8.20 -24.24
CA ARG A 270 -15.22 -7.60 -24.95
C ARG A 270 -15.66 -6.95 -26.26
N GLY A 271 -15.30 -5.69 -26.44
CA GLY A 271 -15.67 -4.88 -27.61
C GLY A 271 -16.95 -4.05 -27.46
N ASP A 272 -17.80 -4.36 -26.47
CA ASP A 272 -19.04 -3.63 -26.20
C ASP A 272 -19.46 -3.77 -24.71
N PHE A 273 -18.72 -3.08 -23.84
CA PHE A 273 -19.06 -2.93 -22.44
C PHE A 273 -19.90 -1.69 -22.21
N THR A 274 -20.85 -1.79 -21.29
CA THR A 274 -21.54 -0.66 -20.67
C THR A 274 -21.06 -0.52 -19.22
N VAL A 275 -20.41 0.60 -18.92
CA VAL A 275 -19.98 0.99 -17.57
C VAL A 275 -21.09 1.83 -16.94
N GLU A 276 -21.71 1.30 -15.90
CA GLU A 276 -22.82 1.93 -15.18
C GLU A 276 -22.26 2.86 -14.11
N THR A 277 -22.78 4.09 -14.04
CA THR A 277 -22.38 5.08 -13.03
C THR A 277 -23.57 5.82 -12.44
N THR A 278 -23.34 6.46 -11.30
CA THR A 278 -24.27 7.40 -10.65
C THR A 278 -24.62 8.63 -11.50
N ALA A 279 -23.88 8.90 -12.57
CA ALA A 279 -24.06 10.07 -13.45
C ALA A 279 -24.23 9.69 -14.92
N GLY A 280 -24.81 8.51 -15.20
CA GLY A 280 -25.07 8.01 -16.54
C GLY A 280 -24.14 6.88 -16.98
N ASN A 281 -24.47 6.25 -18.10
CA ASN A 281 -23.76 5.08 -18.61
C ASN A 281 -22.76 5.45 -19.70
N TRP A 282 -21.67 4.70 -19.78
CA TRP A 282 -20.59 4.90 -20.74
C TRP A 282 -20.30 3.60 -21.49
N ARG A 283 -19.85 3.68 -22.75
CA ARG A 283 -19.54 2.49 -23.56
C ARG A 283 -18.06 2.40 -23.90
N ALA A 284 -17.49 1.20 -23.80
CA ALA A 284 -16.10 0.96 -24.16
C ALA A 284 -15.82 -0.43 -24.71
N ARG A 285 -14.74 -0.59 -25.48
CA ARG A 285 -14.27 -1.90 -25.94
C ARG A 285 -13.57 -2.68 -24.84
N HIS A 286 -12.83 -1.97 -23.99
CA HIS A 286 -12.11 -2.49 -22.84
C HIS A 286 -12.40 -1.67 -21.59
N VAL A 287 -12.30 -2.32 -20.42
CA VAL A 287 -12.40 -1.64 -19.13
C VAL A 287 -11.18 -1.98 -18.29
N LEU A 288 -10.46 -0.97 -17.82
CA LEU A 288 -9.39 -1.12 -16.84
C LEU A 288 -9.90 -0.69 -15.46
N LEU A 289 -9.87 -1.61 -14.50
CA LEU A 289 -10.22 -1.38 -13.11
C LEU A 289 -8.96 -1.02 -12.31
N ALA A 290 -8.80 0.28 -12.01
CA ALA A 290 -7.67 0.89 -11.32
C ALA A 290 -8.09 1.57 -9.99
N LEU A 291 -9.09 1.00 -9.34
CA LEU A 291 -9.89 1.58 -8.26
C LEU A 291 -9.35 1.35 -6.82
N GLY A 292 -8.20 0.69 -6.69
CA GLY A 292 -7.51 0.44 -5.42
C GLY A 292 -8.27 -0.51 -4.46
N ARG A 293 -7.75 -0.71 -3.23
CA ARG A 293 -8.42 -1.55 -2.20
C ARG A 293 -9.04 -0.76 -1.05
N ARG A 294 -8.73 0.54 -0.91
CA ARG A 294 -9.27 1.37 0.19
C ARG A 294 -10.79 1.31 0.23
N GLY A 295 -11.43 1.37 -0.96
CA GLY A 295 -12.86 1.29 -1.11
C GLY A 295 -13.62 2.33 -0.28
N SER A 296 -14.82 1.97 0.17
CA SER A 296 -15.68 2.85 0.97
C SER A 296 -15.33 2.74 2.45
N PRO A 297 -15.38 3.83 3.24
CA PRO A 297 -15.16 3.75 4.67
C PRO A 297 -16.09 2.73 5.35
N ARG A 298 -15.56 2.00 6.32
CA ARG A 298 -16.37 1.08 7.13
C ARG A 298 -17.28 1.88 8.06
N ARG A 299 -18.58 1.72 7.86
CA ARG A 299 -19.63 2.24 8.73
C ARG A 299 -19.67 1.47 10.06
N LEU A 300 -19.98 2.16 11.14
CA LEU A 300 -20.26 1.56 12.45
C LEU A 300 -21.69 1.04 12.55
N ASN A 301 -22.61 1.60 11.75
CA ASN A 301 -24.05 1.34 11.73
C ASN A 301 -24.70 1.58 13.10
N VAL A 302 -24.36 2.71 13.72
CA VAL A 302 -24.87 3.11 15.04
C VAL A 302 -25.78 4.33 14.94
N PRO A 303 -26.76 4.51 15.84
CA PRO A 303 -27.60 5.70 15.83
C PRO A 303 -26.75 6.98 15.95
N GLY A 304 -27.03 7.96 15.08
CA GLY A 304 -26.32 9.24 15.01
C GLY A 304 -25.02 9.23 14.20
N GLU A 305 -24.66 8.13 13.55
CA GLU A 305 -23.49 8.07 12.65
C GLU A 305 -23.59 9.06 11.47
N ASP A 306 -24.80 9.43 11.04
CA ASP A 306 -25.02 10.37 9.94
C ASP A 306 -25.04 11.86 10.36
N LEU A 307 -24.69 12.15 11.62
CA LEU A 307 -24.61 13.54 12.09
C LEU A 307 -23.44 14.28 11.40
N PRO A 308 -23.56 15.61 11.15
CA PRO A 308 -22.53 16.40 10.46
C PRO A 308 -21.13 16.39 11.11
N LYS A 309 -21.08 16.13 12.42
CA LYS A 309 -19.85 15.99 13.22
C LYS A 309 -19.08 14.69 13.01
N VAL A 310 -19.61 13.78 12.18
CA VAL A 310 -19.01 12.47 11.93
C VAL A 310 -18.28 12.50 10.60
N ALA A 311 -16.98 12.23 10.62
CA ALA A 311 -16.14 12.18 9.44
C ALA A 311 -15.38 10.84 9.36
N TYR A 312 -15.14 10.35 8.16
CA TYR A 312 -14.38 9.10 7.91
C TYR A 312 -12.93 9.35 7.48
N LYS A 313 -12.47 10.59 7.65
CA LYS A 313 -11.13 11.05 7.28
C LYS A 313 -10.81 12.34 8.02
N LEU A 314 -9.56 12.47 8.46
CA LEU A 314 -9.01 13.72 8.95
C LEU A 314 -8.21 14.37 7.82
N ILE A 315 -8.66 15.53 7.34
CA ILE A 315 -7.96 16.27 6.27
C ILE A 315 -6.95 17.25 6.87
N ASP A 316 -7.36 18.07 7.82
CA ASP A 316 -6.51 19.05 8.47
C ASP A 316 -6.78 19.02 9.98
N ALA A 317 -5.78 18.64 10.77
CA ALA A 317 -5.90 18.62 12.22
C ALA A 317 -6.03 20.03 12.80
N GLU A 318 -5.43 21.04 12.15
CA GLU A 318 -5.37 22.40 12.66
C GLU A 318 -6.76 23.05 12.78
N ALA A 319 -7.73 22.59 11.98
CA ALA A 319 -9.13 23.03 12.05
C ALA A 319 -9.86 22.67 13.35
N TYR A 320 -9.27 21.80 14.20
CA TYR A 320 -9.92 21.22 15.38
C TYR A 320 -9.34 21.70 16.72
N LYS A 321 -8.67 22.86 16.74
CA LYS A 321 -8.20 23.50 17.99
C LYS A 321 -9.36 23.69 18.98
N GLY A 322 -9.12 23.39 20.26
CA GLY A 322 -10.11 23.53 21.34
C GLY A 322 -11.26 22.52 21.32
N ARG A 323 -11.28 21.53 20.41
CA ARG A 323 -12.40 20.58 20.27
C ARG A 323 -12.21 19.32 21.12
N ARG A 324 -13.32 18.71 21.52
CA ARG A 324 -13.38 17.37 22.13
C ARG A 324 -13.64 16.34 21.05
N VAL A 325 -12.62 15.56 20.71
CA VAL A 325 -12.63 14.71 19.52
C VAL A 325 -12.55 13.23 19.92
N LEU A 326 -13.46 12.43 19.36
CA LEU A 326 -13.39 10.97 19.44
C LEU A 326 -12.81 10.44 18.14
N VAL A 327 -11.73 9.66 18.23
CA VAL A 327 -11.20 8.88 17.11
C VAL A 327 -11.55 7.41 17.33
N VAL A 328 -12.13 6.75 16.33
CA VAL A 328 -12.55 5.34 16.40
C VAL A 328 -11.68 4.51 15.47
N GLY A 329 -10.94 3.55 16.02
CA GLY A 329 -10.10 2.64 15.26
C GLY A 329 -8.74 2.38 15.92
N GLY A 330 -8.06 1.32 15.49
CA GLY A 330 -6.78 0.89 16.08
C GLY A 330 -5.69 0.56 15.06
N GLY A 331 -5.82 1.05 13.82
CA GLY A 331 -4.76 0.98 12.81
C GLY A 331 -3.95 2.28 12.74
N ASP A 332 -2.87 2.30 11.95
CA ASP A 332 -1.98 3.46 11.84
C ASP A 332 -2.72 4.75 11.48
N SER A 333 -3.74 4.70 10.61
CA SER A 333 -4.53 5.90 10.26
C SER A 333 -5.25 6.51 11.45
N ALA A 334 -5.79 5.69 12.36
CA ALA A 334 -6.46 6.17 13.57
C ALA A 334 -5.45 6.77 14.56
N VAL A 335 -4.31 6.10 14.73
CA VAL A 335 -3.22 6.55 15.61
C VAL A 335 -2.59 7.85 15.10
N GLU A 336 -2.26 7.94 13.81
CA GLU A 336 -1.75 9.17 13.19
C GLU A 336 -2.73 10.34 13.33
N ALA A 337 -4.04 10.10 13.13
CA ALA A 337 -5.06 11.13 13.30
C ALA A 337 -5.16 11.59 14.76
N ALA A 338 -5.20 10.66 15.71
CA ALA A 338 -5.26 10.98 17.13
C ALA A 338 -4.01 11.77 17.58
N MET A 339 -2.81 11.37 17.15
CA MET A 339 -1.59 12.13 17.42
C MET A 339 -1.66 13.52 16.78
N GLY A 340 -2.07 13.64 15.52
CA GLY A 340 -2.19 14.94 14.83
C GLY A 340 -3.14 15.90 15.54
N LEU A 341 -4.28 15.41 16.01
CA LEU A 341 -5.25 16.16 16.81
C LEU A 341 -4.72 16.50 18.20
N ALA A 342 -4.03 15.57 18.86
CA ALA A 342 -3.49 15.77 20.20
C ALA A 342 -2.42 16.86 20.25
N HIS A 343 -1.71 17.12 19.14
CA HIS A 343 -0.77 18.24 19.04
C HIS A 343 -1.44 19.60 18.86
N GLN A 344 -2.76 19.66 18.64
CA GLN A 344 -3.47 20.93 18.47
C GLN A 344 -3.82 21.54 19.82
N ASP A 345 -3.69 22.86 19.90
CA ASP A 345 -3.94 23.60 21.12
C ASP A 345 -5.37 23.41 21.61
N GLY A 346 -5.52 23.07 22.89
CA GLY A 346 -6.81 22.88 23.56
C GLY A 346 -7.62 21.67 23.10
N CYS A 347 -7.11 20.82 22.20
CA CYS A 347 -7.83 19.64 21.74
C CYS A 347 -7.81 18.55 22.81
N THR A 348 -8.98 18.01 23.16
CA THR A 348 -9.10 16.82 24.01
C THR A 348 -9.40 15.62 23.13
N VAL A 349 -8.50 14.62 23.12
CA VAL A 349 -8.60 13.49 22.19
C VAL A 349 -8.83 12.18 22.95
N THR A 350 -9.91 11.49 22.63
CA THR A 350 -10.15 10.11 23.05
C THR A 350 -10.01 9.18 21.85
N LEU A 351 -9.22 8.11 21.97
CA LEU A 351 -9.15 7.05 20.96
C LEU A 351 -9.84 5.79 21.47
N SER A 352 -10.96 5.43 20.84
CA SER A 352 -11.72 4.22 21.13
C SER A 352 -11.32 3.09 20.19
N TYR A 353 -11.02 1.92 20.77
CA TYR A 353 -10.72 0.73 20.01
C TYR A 353 -11.36 -0.51 20.62
N ARG A 354 -11.94 -1.35 19.76
CA ARG A 354 -12.67 -2.57 20.14
C ARG A 354 -11.84 -3.69 20.74
N LYS A 355 -10.51 -3.59 20.70
CA LYS A 355 -9.58 -4.57 21.28
C LYS A 355 -8.85 -3.90 22.46
N PRO A 356 -8.26 -4.67 23.38
CA PRO A 356 -7.55 -4.09 24.52
C PRO A 356 -6.35 -3.25 24.09
N GLU A 357 -5.63 -3.68 23.04
CA GLU A 357 -4.32 -3.13 22.68
C GLU A 357 -4.13 -2.96 21.16
N LEU A 358 -3.29 -1.98 20.80
CA LEU A 358 -2.93 -1.63 19.42
C LEU A 358 -1.85 -2.57 18.86
N MET A 359 -2.26 -3.73 18.33
CA MET A 359 -1.32 -4.77 17.86
C MET A 359 -0.82 -4.61 16.40
N ARG A 360 -1.46 -3.75 15.59
CA ARG A 360 -1.26 -3.72 14.12
C ARG A 360 -0.72 -2.39 13.61
N ILE A 361 -0.07 -1.61 14.47
CA ILE A 361 0.47 -0.30 14.12
C ILE A 361 1.99 -0.36 13.98
N LYS A 362 2.55 0.57 13.21
CA LYS A 362 4.01 0.67 13.07
C LYS A 362 4.65 0.99 14.41
N GLN A 363 5.82 0.41 14.67
CA GLN A 363 6.57 0.60 15.92
C GLN A 363 6.79 2.08 16.25
N ARG A 364 7.23 2.87 15.26
CA ARG A 364 7.43 4.32 15.42
C ARG A 364 6.15 5.04 15.84
N ASN A 365 5.00 4.60 15.34
CA ASN A 365 3.70 5.18 15.72
C ASN A 365 3.30 4.70 17.12
N ALA A 366 3.58 3.45 17.49
CA ALA A 366 3.32 2.91 18.82
C ALA A 366 4.09 3.68 19.91
N GLU A 367 5.38 3.92 19.70
CA GLU A 367 6.25 4.65 20.64
C GLU A 367 5.74 6.08 20.86
N ARG A 368 5.56 6.85 19.78
CA ARG A 368 5.09 8.25 19.85
C ARG A 368 3.66 8.36 20.40
N PHE A 369 2.80 7.39 20.10
CA PHE A 369 1.46 7.33 20.67
C PHE A 369 1.51 7.06 22.17
N GLY A 370 2.36 6.12 22.61
CA GLY A 370 2.58 5.81 24.02
C GLY A 370 3.05 7.02 24.83
N GLU A 371 3.96 7.83 24.29
CA GLU A 371 4.41 9.08 24.92
C GLU A 371 3.25 10.06 25.15
N LEU A 372 2.35 10.21 24.17
CA LEU A 372 1.20 11.11 24.28
C LEU A 372 0.12 10.58 25.24
N VAL A 373 -0.06 9.27 25.30
CA VAL A 373 -0.95 8.64 26.29
C VAL A 373 -0.38 8.83 27.71
N ALA A 374 0.91 8.56 27.90
CA ALA A 374 1.59 8.75 29.19
C ALA A 374 1.57 10.22 29.66
N ALA A 375 1.65 11.17 28.71
CA ALA A 375 1.51 12.60 28.99
C ALA A 375 0.06 13.07 29.20
N GLY A 376 -0.94 12.17 29.14
CA GLY A 376 -2.36 12.50 29.28
C GLY A 376 -2.94 13.33 28.12
N ARG A 377 -2.23 13.41 26.99
CA ARG A 377 -2.67 14.15 25.79
C ARG A 377 -3.67 13.36 24.95
N ILE A 378 -3.65 12.03 25.06
CA ILE A 378 -4.61 11.13 24.44
C ILE A 378 -5.17 10.19 25.50
N ASP A 379 -6.50 10.13 25.58
CA ASP A 379 -7.22 9.16 26.38
C ASP A 379 -7.49 7.90 25.54
N PHE A 380 -6.66 6.87 25.70
CA PHE A 380 -6.84 5.59 25.01
C PHE A 380 -7.83 4.68 25.75
N ARG A 381 -8.87 4.24 25.04
CA ARG A 381 -9.92 3.36 25.56
C ARG A 381 -9.98 2.06 24.75
N GLY A 382 -9.22 1.07 25.18
CA GLY A 382 -9.36 -0.31 24.72
C GLY A 382 -10.67 -0.95 25.16
N ASP A 383 -11.05 -2.06 24.52
CA ASP A 383 -12.30 -2.80 24.79
C ASP A 383 -13.56 -1.92 24.77
N THR A 384 -13.57 -0.90 23.92
CA THR A 384 -14.74 -0.02 23.75
C THR A 384 -15.30 -0.08 22.34
N ASN A 385 -16.63 -0.05 22.24
CA ASN A 385 -17.35 0.12 20.98
C ASN A 385 -18.26 1.35 21.08
N VAL A 386 -18.35 2.13 20.00
CA VAL A 386 -19.34 3.22 19.94
C VAL A 386 -20.73 2.62 19.90
N LYS A 387 -21.61 3.05 20.81
CA LYS A 387 -23.01 2.63 20.86
C LYS A 387 -23.92 3.63 20.18
N THR A 388 -23.71 4.92 20.43
CA THR A 388 -24.57 6.00 19.91
C THR A 388 -23.78 7.30 19.85
N ILE A 389 -24.02 8.08 18.80
CA ILE A 389 -23.46 9.42 18.62
C ILE A 389 -24.61 10.43 18.75
N GLN A 390 -24.41 11.47 19.55
CA GLN A 390 -25.39 12.53 19.78
C GLN A 390 -24.74 13.89 19.50
N ALA A 391 -25.55 14.95 19.46
CA ALA A 391 -25.10 16.29 19.07
C ALA A 391 -23.87 16.75 19.88
N GLU A 392 -23.88 16.57 21.19
CA GLU A 392 -22.84 17.09 22.10
C GLU A 392 -22.13 16.00 22.92
N ARG A 393 -22.46 14.73 22.69
CA ARG A 393 -21.88 13.60 23.42
C ARG A 393 -21.87 12.32 22.60
N VAL A 394 -21.04 11.38 23.02
CA VAL A 394 -20.96 10.01 22.49
C VAL A 394 -21.11 9.02 23.63
N VAL A 395 -21.74 7.88 23.35
CA VAL A 395 -21.88 6.78 24.29
C VAL A 395 -21.06 5.62 23.76
N LEU A 396 -20.12 5.15 24.57
CA LEU A 396 -19.34 3.94 24.31
C LEU A 396 -19.87 2.82 25.20
N ASP A 397 -19.96 1.60 24.68
CA ASP A 397 -20.03 0.40 25.49
C ASP A 397 -18.60 0.03 25.90
N GLY A 398 -18.30 0.06 27.20
CA GLY A 398 -17.01 -0.32 27.77
C GLY A 398 -17.10 -1.56 28.66
N PRO A 399 -15.96 -2.08 29.14
CA PRO A 399 -15.90 -3.34 29.90
C PRO A 399 -16.64 -3.27 31.24
N SER A 400 -16.76 -2.08 31.84
CA SER A 400 -17.44 -1.84 33.11
C SER A 400 -18.83 -1.20 32.95
N GLY A 401 -19.37 -1.19 31.73
CA GLY A 401 -20.65 -0.57 31.40
C GLY A 401 -20.53 0.63 30.46
N PRO A 402 -21.65 1.35 30.23
CA PRO A 402 -21.69 2.49 29.32
C PRO A 402 -20.83 3.66 29.80
N ILE A 403 -20.06 4.25 28.89
CA ILE A 403 -19.22 5.44 29.12
C ILE A 403 -19.79 6.58 28.28
N VAL A 404 -20.15 7.69 28.93
CA VAL A 404 -20.68 8.89 28.25
C VAL A 404 -19.58 9.95 28.23
N LEU A 405 -19.24 10.43 27.03
CA LEU A 405 -18.19 11.43 26.83
C LEU A 405 -18.79 12.67 26.14
N PRO A 406 -18.57 13.88 26.68
CA PRO A 406 -18.83 15.12 25.93
C PRO A 406 -17.96 15.14 24.68
N ASN A 407 -18.54 15.49 23.53
CA ASN A 407 -17.89 15.32 22.25
C ASN A 407 -18.40 16.35 21.24
N ASP A 408 -17.48 16.93 20.49
CA ASP A 408 -17.76 17.90 19.42
C ASP A 408 -17.62 17.27 18.04
N GLU A 409 -16.65 16.35 17.86
CA GLU A 409 -16.31 15.76 16.56
C GLU A 409 -15.97 14.26 16.68
N VAL A 410 -16.33 13.47 15.67
CA VAL A 410 -16.05 12.02 15.62
C VAL A 410 -15.36 11.66 14.31
N PHE A 411 -14.17 11.06 14.41
CA PHE A 411 -13.47 10.48 13.28
C PHE A 411 -13.56 8.95 13.29
N ILE A 412 -14.31 8.37 12.36
CA ILE A 412 -14.42 6.92 12.19
C ILE A 412 -13.33 6.45 11.23
N LEU A 413 -12.25 5.90 11.79
CA LEU A 413 -11.08 5.39 11.09
C LEU A 413 -10.96 3.87 11.29
N ALA A 414 -12.09 3.16 11.12
CA ALA A 414 -12.25 1.71 11.31
C ALA A 414 -11.82 0.86 10.09
N GLY A 415 -11.11 1.46 9.13
CA GLY A 415 -10.70 0.84 7.88
C GLY A 415 -11.74 0.98 6.75
N GLY A 416 -11.46 0.33 5.62
CA GLY A 416 -12.30 0.36 4.43
C GLY A 416 -13.01 -0.96 4.17
N VAL A 417 -14.03 -0.91 3.31
CA VAL A 417 -14.64 -2.04 2.62
C VAL A 417 -14.12 -2.03 1.20
N PRO A 418 -13.20 -2.94 0.84
CA PRO A 418 -12.67 -3.01 -0.51
C PRO A 418 -13.78 -3.32 -1.53
N PRO A 419 -13.60 -2.94 -2.79
CA PRO A 419 -14.61 -3.05 -3.84
C PRO A 419 -14.74 -4.48 -4.42
N PHE A 420 -14.54 -5.51 -3.60
CA PHE A 420 -14.61 -6.91 -4.06
C PHE A 420 -16.03 -7.35 -4.42
N GLY A 421 -17.05 -6.78 -3.77
CA GLY A 421 -18.46 -7.02 -4.16
C GLY A 421 -18.70 -6.63 -5.62
N LEU A 422 -18.33 -5.39 -5.99
CA LEU A 422 -18.40 -4.90 -7.37
C LEU A 422 -17.66 -5.83 -8.36
N LEU A 423 -16.45 -6.28 -8.01
CA LEU A 423 -15.69 -7.19 -8.87
C LEU A 423 -16.41 -8.54 -9.07
N ARG A 424 -16.98 -9.11 -7.99
CA ARG A 424 -17.77 -10.34 -8.09
C ARG A 424 -19.04 -10.15 -8.93
N ASP A 425 -19.73 -9.01 -8.77
CA ASP A 425 -20.93 -8.69 -9.55
C ASP A 425 -20.63 -8.54 -11.05
N ILE A 426 -19.42 -8.08 -11.40
CA ILE A 426 -18.92 -8.03 -12.78
C ILE A 426 -18.58 -9.43 -13.32
N GLY A 427 -18.41 -10.43 -12.46
CA GLY A 427 -18.02 -11.81 -12.83
C GLY A 427 -16.53 -12.11 -12.69
N VAL A 428 -15.76 -11.26 -12.00
CA VAL A 428 -14.34 -11.51 -11.74
C VAL A 428 -14.20 -12.59 -10.65
N ALA A 429 -13.47 -13.66 -10.97
CA ALA A 429 -13.18 -14.72 -10.02
C ALA A 429 -12.07 -14.32 -9.03
N PHE A 430 -12.09 -14.94 -7.86
CA PHE A 430 -11.14 -14.73 -6.77
C PHE A 430 -10.58 -16.06 -6.29
N GLY A 431 -9.34 -16.03 -5.77
CA GLY A 431 -8.66 -17.20 -5.24
C GLY A 431 -8.18 -18.18 -6.32
N GLY A 432 -7.28 -19.10 -5.93
CA GLY A 432 -6.75 -20.14 -6.81
C GLY A 432 -5.27 -20.44 -6.56
N ASP A 433 -4.84 -21.65 -6.90
CA ASP A 433 -3.47 -22.16 -6.79
C ASP A 433 -2.59 -21.53 -7.88
N GLN A 434 -2.34 -20.22 -7.77
CA GLN A 434 -1.46 -19.52 -8.69
C GLN A 434 -0.02 -19.71 -8.24
N ASN A 435 0.58 -20.82 -8.67
CA ASN A 435 2.00 -21.13 -8.47
C ASN A 435 2.90 -19.91 -8.75
N ASP A 436 3.91 -19.74 -7.89
CA ASP A 436 4.72 -18.54 -7.61
C ASP A 436 5.62 -17.98 -8.75
N THR A 437 5.34 -18.26 -10.03
CA THR A 437 6.25 -17.87 -11.14
C THR A 437 5.60 -17.11 -12.30
N GLU A 438 4.27 -16.97 -12.36
CA GLU A 438 3.59 -16.35 -13.51
C GLU A 438 2.54 -15.30 -13.12
N ARG A 439 2.91 -14.35 -12.24
CA ARG A 439 2.12 -13.13 -12.03
C ARG A 439 2.68 -11.98 -12.86
N LEU A 440 1.91 -10.88 -12.96
CA LEU A 440 2.26 -9.67 -13.70
C LEU A 440 3.66 -9.19 -13.32
N ASP A 441 4.64 -9.62 -14.09
CA ASP A 441 6.05 -9.46 -13.77
C ASP A 441 6.42 -8.02 -14.11
N VAL A 442 6.40 -7.16 -13.09
CA VAL A 442 6.75 -5.75 -13.19
C VAL A 442 8.17 -5.59 -13.76
N ALA A 443 9.06 -6.58 -13.58
CA ALA A 443 10.41 -6.57 -14.15
C ALA A 443 10.43 -6.85 -15.67
N LYS A 444 9.52 -7.70 -16.18
CA LYS A 444 9.32 -7.89 -17.63
C LYS A 444 8.55 -6.75 -18.28
N ALA A 445 7.65 -6.10 -17.53
CA ALA A 445 6.83 -5.01 -18.03
C ALA A 445 7.53 -3.66 -18.06
N GLY A 446 8.50 -3.43 -17.17
CA GLY A 446 9.23 -2.17 -17.04
C GLY A 446 10.66 -2.24 -17.59
N GLY A 447 10.87 -2.68 -18.83
CA GLY A 447 12.09 -2.40 -19.61
C GLY A 447 13.46 -2.59 -18.91
N MET A 448 13.55 -3.41 -17.87
CA MET A 448 14.81 -3.72 -17.18
C MET A 448 15.26 -5.08 -17.69
N HIS A 449 16.40 -5.08 -18.37
CA HIS A 449 17.02 -6.20 -19.09
C HIS A 449 16.74 -7.60 -18.48
N PRO A 450 16.35 -8.61 -19.28
CA PRO A 450 16.17 -9.96 -18.80
C PRO A 450 17.53 -10.64 -18.68
N SER A 451 18.00 -10.86 -17.46
CA SER A 451 19.02 -11.88 -17.21
C SER A 451 18.84 -12.46 -15.82
N LEU A 452 17.87 -13.35 -15.67
CA LEU A 452 18.06 -14.64 -15.01
C LEU A 452 16.74 -15.43 -15.03
N THR A 453 16.75 -16.51 -15.79
CA THR A 453 15.76 -17.59 -15.72
C THR A 453 15.90 -18.27 -14.37
N VAL A 454 14.84 -18.27 -13.55
CA VAL A 454 14.81 -19.08 -12.32
C VAL A 454 14.49 -20.52 -12.73
N VAL A 455 15.49 -21.40 -12.62
CA VAL A 455 15.32 -22.85 -12.76
C VAL A 455 14.63 -23.35 -11.49
N GLY A 456 13.48 -23.99 -11.65
CA GLY A 456 12.74 -24.60 -10.55
C GLY A 456 13.57 -25.66 -9.84
N GLY A 457 13.60 -25.61 -8.50
CA GLY A 457 14.14 -26.67 -7.67
C GLY A 457 13.23 -27.91 -7.69
N PRO A 458 13.77 -29.12 -7.47
CA PRO A 458 13.02 -30.36 -7.57
C PRO A 458 12.04 -30.52 -6.40
N PRO A 459 10.96 -31.31 -6.59
CA PRO A 459 9.99 -31.59 -5.53
C PRO A 459 10.64 -32.41 -4.42
N VAL A 460 10.44 -32.00 -3.18
CA VAL A 460 10.85 -32.76 -2.00
C VAL A 460 9.82 -33.87 -1.79
N ALA A 461 10.30 -35.11 -1.77
CA ALA A 461 9.55 -36.32 -1.45
C ALA A 461 9.22 -36.44 0.05
#